data_AF-A0A923PXE7-F1
#
_entry.id   AF-A0A923PXE7-F1
#
_cell.length_a   1.000
_cell.length_b   1.000
_cell.length_c   1.000
_cell.angle_alpha   90.00
_cell.angle_beta   90.00
_cell.angle_gamma   90.00
#
_symmetry.space_group_name_H-M   'P 1'
#
loop_
_entity.id
_entity.type
_entity.pdbx_description
1 polymer ?
#
loop_
_entity_poly.entity_id
_entity_poly.type
_entity_poly.pdbx_seq_one_letter_code
_entity_poly.pdbx_strand_id
1 'polypeptide(L)'
;METKQQKPENALLNILFNIVIPVLILNKGSKIVGPLWGLILALAFPISYGIYDHLKRKKTNAISILGILNVSLTGGLALAHLSGIWFAVKEAAFPLLIGFFVLGSSFTKSPFVETLFLNPQLIDVEKLKSRLAERNTESQFHELLKKSTQWVSLSFLFSAVLNFLLAQRIFTPLDPALDQTAQSLQLNDQLATMTSWSMAVIAVPSIVFLVCIFIYMSKGMQKLSGLSEDELLMQKPSKPAP
;
A
#
# COMPACT_ATOMS: atom_id res chain seq x y z
N MET A 1 -9.07 -34.15 -14.00
CA MET A 1 -8.40 -32.95 -14.54
C MET A 1 -7.91 -32.14 -13.35
N GLU A 2 -6.62 -32.24 -13.03
CA GLU A 2 -6.04 -31.45 -11.95
C GLU A 2 -6.10 -29.98 -12.32
N THR A 3 -6.90 -29.21 -11.60
CA THR A 3 -6.93 -27.76 -11.70
C THR A 3 -5.55 -27.29 -11.25
N LYS A 4 -4.68 -26.99 -12.22
CA LYS A 4 -3.34 -26.44 -12.00
C LYS A 4 -3.51 -25.15 -11.20
N GLN A 5 -3.43 -25.24 -9.87
CA GLN A 5 -3.54 -24.10 -8.97
C GLN A 5 -2.50 -23.08 -9.43
N GLN A 6 -2.97 -22.01 -10.08
CA GLN A 6 -2.10 -20.89 -10.42
C GLN A 6 -1.55 -20.38 -9.09
N LYS A 7 -0.25 -20.58 -8.89
CA LYS A 7 0.45 -20.20 -7.67
C LYS A 7 0.05 -18.74 -7.35
N PRO A 8 -0.63 -18.48 -6.21
CA PRO A 8 -1.11 -17.15 -5.89
C PRO A 8 0.07 -16.18 -5.94
N GLU A 9 -0.23 -14.93 -6.27
CA GLU A 9 0.81 -13.93 -6.41
C GLU A 9 1.58 -13.81 -5.09
N ASN A 10 2.92 -13.82 -5.16
CA ASN A 10 3.71 -13.53 -3.98
C ASN A 10 3.55 -12.04 -3.69
N ALA A 11 2.55 -11.68 -2.87
CA ALA A 11 2.20 -10.30 -2.54
C ALA A 11 3.42 -9.48 -2.11
N LEU A 12 4.36 -10.08 -1.38
CA LEU A 12 5.63 -9.47 -0.99
C LEU A 12 6.51 -9.12 -2.19
N LEU A 13 6.64 -10.01 -3.18
CA LEU A 13 7.41 -9.72 -4.41
C LEU A 13 6.72 -8.64 -5.24
N ASN A 14 5.39 -8.65 -5.32
CA ASN A 14 4.65 -7.62 -6.04
C ASN A 14 4.90 -6.24 -5.40
N ILE A 15 4.74 -6.11 -4.08
CA ILE A 15 5.03 -4.85 -3.36
C ILE A 15 6.50 -4.43 -3.52
N LEU A 16 7.43 -5.38 -3.41
CA LEU A 16 8.86 -5.11 -3.52
C LEU A 16 9.22 -4.53 -4.89
N PHE A 17 8.78 -5.17 -5.98
CA PHE A 17 9.13 -4.77 -7.35
C PHE A 17 8.35 -3.55 -7.84
N ASN A 18 7.09 -3.38 -7.41
CA ASN A 18 6.26 -2.30 -7.93
C ASN A 18 6.32 -1.02 -7.09
N ILE A 19 6.73 -1.10 -5.82
CA ILE A 19 6.71 0.04 -4.90
C ILE A 19 8.09 0.27 -4.28
N VAL A 20 8.64 -0.71 -3.57
CA VAL A 20 9.85 -0.50 -2.74
C VAL A 20 11.09 -0.22 -3.58
N ILE A 21 11.41 -1.08 -4.56
CA ILE A 21 12.60 -0.92 -5.41
C ILE A 21 12.57 0.40 -6.20
N PRO A 22 11.48 0.75 -6.92
CA PRO A 22 11.42 2.01 -7.65
C PRO A 22 11.64 3.25 -6.76
N VAL A 23 11.06 3.27 -5.56
CA VAL A 23 11.22 4.38 -4.62
C VAL A 23 12.67 4.50 -4.15
N LEU A 24 13.35 3.38 -3.89
CA LEU A 24 14.78 3.40 -3.52
C LEU A 24 15.66 3.92 -4.68
N ILE A 25 15.34 3.55 -5.91
CA ILE A 25 16.05 4.04 -7.11
C ILE A 25 15.84 5.55 -7.25
N LEU A 26 14.61 6.04 -7.10
CA LEU A 26 14.33 7.49 -7.18
C LEU A 26 15.03 8.28 -6.07
N ASN A 27 15.11 7.75 -4.85
CA ASN A 27 15.70 8.47 -3.71
C ASN A 27 17.23 8.42 -3.66
N LYS A 28 17.83 7.27 -4.03
CA LYS A 28 19.27 7.05 -3.89
C LYS A 28 19.98 6.92 -5.24
N GLY A 29 19.37 6.20 -6.19
CA GLY A 29 19.95 5.94 -7.50
C GLY A 29 20.01 7.17 -8.41
N SER A 30 19.02 8.06 -8.33
CA SER A 30 18.97 9.31 -9.09
C SER A 30 20.19 10.22 -8.86
N LYS A 31 20.85 10.13 -7.69
CA LYS A 31 22.09 10.86 -7.37
C LYS A 31 23.30 10.37 -8.17
N ILE A 32 23.28 9.11 -8.62
CA ILE A 32 24.40 8.45 -9.31
C ILE A 32 24.21 8.55 -10.84
N VAL A 33 22.99 8.27 -11.32
CA VAL A 33 22.69 8.20 -12.77
C VAL A 33 22.02 9.46 -13.33
N GLY A 34 21.65 10.40 -12.46
CA GLY A 34 20.89 11.60 -12.81
C GLY A 34 19.36 11.39 -12.76
N PRO A 35 18.57 12.48 -12.65
CA PRO A 35 17.11 12.40 -12.44
C PRO A 35 16.36 11.65 -13.55
N LEU A 36 16.71 11.91 -14.82
CA LEU A 36 16.04 11.30 -15.97
C LEU A 36 16.28 9.78 -16.04
N TRP A 37 17.54 9.35 -15.96
CA TRP A 37 17.88 7.93 -15.98
C TRP A 37 17.41 7.19 -14.73
N GLY A 38 17.41 7.86 -13.57
CA GLY A 38 16.82 7.33 -12.34
C GLY A 38 15.33 7.05 -12.49
N LEU A 39 14.58 7.95 -13.15
CA LEU A 39 13.17 7.74 -13.44
C LEU A 39 12.93 6.58 -14.42
N ILE A 40 13.67 6.55 -15.53
CA ILE A 40 13.56 5.47 -16.52
C ILE A 40 13.83 4.11 -15.87
N LEU A 41 14.89 4.02 -15.07
CA LEU A 41 15.24 2.80 -14.36
C LEU A 41 14.17 2.41 -13.33
N ALA A 42 13.64 3.39 -12.58
CA ALA A 42 12.58 3.13 -11.60
C ALA A 42 11.28 2.65 -12.27
N LEU A 43 10.90 3.19 -13.44
CA LEU A 43 9.72 2.76 -14.20
C LEU A 43 9.89 1.37 -14.82
N ALA A 44 11.11 0.98 -15.16
CA ALA A 44 11.37 -0.32 -15.77
C ALA A 44 10.89 -1.48 -14.88
N PHE A 45 10.97 -1.35 -13.55
CA PHE A 45 10.54 -2.40 -12.62
C PHE A 45 9.03 -2.67 -12.63
N PRO A 46 8.14 -1.69 -12.34
CA PRO A 46 6.71 -1.95 -12.31
C PRO A 46 6.16 -2.27 -13.72
N ILE A 47 6.75 -1.71 -14.78
CA ILE A 47 6.38 -2.04 -16.16
C ILE A 47 6.76 -3.49 -16.48
N SER A 48 8.01 -3.89 -16.22
CA SER A 48 8.47 -5.26 -16.52
C SER A 48 7.71 -6.29 -15.70
N TYR A 49 7.44 -6.02 -14.43
CA TYR A 49 6.64 -6.89 -13.57
C TYR A 49 5.19 -6.98 -14.07
N GLY A 50 4.57 -5.84 -14.40
CA GLY A 50 3.21 -5.80 -14.95
C GLY A 50 3.07 -6.56 -16.26
N ILE A 51 4.03 -6.43 -17.18
CA ILE A 51 4.07 -7.20 -18.44
C ILE A 51 4.24 -8.69 -18.16
N TYR A 52 5.19 -9.08 -17.33
CA TYR A 52 5.41 -10.48 -16.96
C TYR A 52 4.17 -11.12 -16.34
N ASP A 53 3.52 -10.42 -15.41
CA ASP A 53 2.34 -10.92 -14.70
C ASP A 53 1.12 -11.00 -15.63
N HIS A 54 0.94 -10.00 -16.51
CA HIS A 54 -0.10 -10.03 -17.53
C HIS A 54 0.08 -11.19 -18.52
N LEU A 55 1.30 -11.44 -18.99
CA LEU A 55 1.60 -12.56 -19.90
C LEU A 55 1.39 -13.92 -19.23
N LYS A 56 1.75 -14.05 -17.94
CA LYS A 56 1.66 -15.32 -17.21
C LYS A 56 0.26 -15.63 -16.70
N ARG A 57 -0.49 -14.61 -16.28
CA ARG A 57 -1.77 -14.76 -15.55
C ARG A 57 -2.98 -14.19 -16.29
N LYS A 58 -2.77 -13.46 -17.40
CA LYS A 58 -3.81 -12.76 -18.19
C LYS A 58 -4.71 -11.84 -17.34
N LYS A 59 -4.22 -11.37 -16.20
CA LYS A 59 -4.92 -10.42 -15.32
C LYS A 59 -4.11 -9.15 -15.21
N THR A 60 -4.80 -8.03 -15.10
CA THR A 60 -4.16 -6.73 -14.89
C THR A 60 -3.71 -6.63 -13.45
N ASN A 61 -2.42 -6.35 -13.23
CA ASN A 61 -1.86 -6.22 -11.89
C ASN A 61 -2.13 -4.82 -11.34
N ALA A 62 -3.13 -4.71 -10.48
CA ALA A 62 -3.52 -3.44 -9.89
C ALA A 62 -2.36 -2.75 -9.16
N ILE A 63 -1.53 -3.51 -8.44
CA ILE A 63 -0.38 -2.97 -7.70
C ILE A 63 0.69 -2.43 -8.66
N SER A 64 0.92 -3.10 -9.80
CA SER A 64 1.80 -2.55 -10.84
C SER A 64 1.28 -1.24 -11.41
N ILE A 65 -0.02 -1.09 -11.63
CA ILE A 65 -0.61 0.19 -12.07
C ILE A 65 -0.37 1.27 -11.02
N LEU A 66 -0.61 0.99 -9.74
CA LEU A 66 -0.32 1.93 -8.64
C LEU A 66 1.17 2.30 -8.61
N GLY A 67 2.06 1.32 -8.82
CA GLY A 67 3.50 1.51 -8.91
C GLY A 67 3.91 2.45 -10.05
N ILE A 68 3.40 2.21 -11.26
CA ILE A 68 3.64 3.06 -12.43
C ILE A 68 3.17 4.48 -12.13
N LEU A 69 1.93 4.66 -11.68
CA LEU A 69 1.38 5.99 -11.39
C LEU A 69 2.20 6.74 -10.32
N ASN A 70 2.61 6.05 -9.26
CA ASN A 70 3.42 6.64 -8.20
C ASN A 70 4.81 7.09 -8.71
N VAL A 71 5.49 6.22 -9.45
CA VAL A 71 6.84 6.50 -9.99
C VAL A 71 6.77 7.62 -11.02
N SER A 72 5.78 7.59 -11.92
CA SER A 72 5.56 8.66 -12.90
C SER A 72 5.28 10.00 -12.23
N LEU A 73 4.45 10.03 -11.19
CA LEU A 73 4.15 11.26 -10.46
C LEU A 73 5.38 11.78 -9.70
N THR A 74 6.05 10.91 -8.95
CA THR A 74 7.23 11.29 -8.16
C THR A 74 8.38 11.75 -9.04
N GLY A 75 8.66 11.00 -10.11
CA GLY A 75 9.70 11.35 -11.08
C GLY A 75 9.37 12.57 -11.93
N GLY A 76 8.10 12.72 -12.33
CA GLY A 76 7.64 13.89 -13.08
C GLY A 76 7.79 15.18 -12.29
N LEU A 77 7.43 15.16 -10.99
CA LEU A 77 7.62 16.30 -10.10
C LEU A 77 9.11 16.61 -9.88
N ALA A 78 9.97 15.59 -9.79
CA ALA A 78 11.42 15.77 -9.68
C ALA A 78 12.04 16.38 -10.93
N LEU A 79 11.63 15.96 -12.13
CA LEU A 79 12.10 16.52 -13.40
C LEU A 79 11.62 17.96 -13.64
N ALA A 80 10.45 18.31 -13.12
CA ALA A 80 9.88 19.64 -13.27
C ALA A 80 10.52 20.69 -12.33
N HIS A 81 11.51 20.31 -11.49
CA HIS A 81 12.18 21.19 -10.53
C HIS A 81 11.22 22.01 -9.67
N LEU A 82 10.04 21.45 -9.38
CA LEU A 82 8.96 22.18 -8.71
C LEU A 82 9.30 22.41 -7.23
N SER A 83 9.10 23.63 -6.77
CA SER A 83 9.35 24.06 -5.40
C SER A 83 8.05 24.44 -4.66
N GLY A 84 8.16 24.65 -3.35
CA GLY A 84 7.03 25.08 -2.51
C GLY A 84 5.92 24.05 -2.40
N ILE A 85 4.68 24.43 -2.73
CA ILE A 85 3.47 23.61 -2.52
C ILE A 85 3.54 22.25 -3.23
N TRP A 86 4.29 22.14 -4.33
CA TRP A 86 4.44 20.89 -5.07
C TRP A 86 5.18 19.80 -4.30
N PHE A 87 6.06 20.15 -3.35
CA PHE A 87 6.63 19.17 -2.43
C PHE A 87 5.55 18.58 -1.51
N ALA A 88 4.64 19.41 -1.01
CA ALA A 88 3.53 18.93 -0.19
C ALA A 88 2.56 18.07 -0.99
N VAL A 89 2.26 18.45 -2.24
CA VAL A 89 1.47 17.63 -3.16
C VAL A 89 2.15 16.28 -3.41
N LYS A 90 3.47 16.25 -3.64
CA LYS A 90 4.26 15.01 -3.84
C LYS A 90 4.10 14.05 -2.66
N GLU A 91 4.29 14.52 -1.43
CA GLU A 91 4.24 13.69 -0.22
C GLU A 91 2.82 13.16 0.07
N ALA A 92 1.79 13.96 -0.24
CA ALA A 92 0.39 13.55 -0.06
C ALA A 92 -0.13 12.63 -1.17
N ALA A 93 0.51 12.64 -2.34
CA ALA A 93 -0.05 11.98 -3.51
C ALA A 93 -0.10 10.46 -3.40
N PHE A 94 0.95 9.82 -2.89
CA PHE A 94 0.98 8.37 -2.80
C PHE A 94 -0.08 7.81 -1.82
N PRO A 95 -0.23 8.35 -0.60
CA PRO A 95 -1.34 7.99 0.28
C PRO A 95 -2.72 8.24 -0.36
N LEU A 96 -2.95 9.36 -1.06
CA LEU A 96 -4.22 9.60 -1.76
C LEU A 96 -4.50 8.54 -2.82
N LEU A 97 -3.50 8.21 -3.62
CA LEU A 97 -3.60 7.24 -4.70
C LEU A 97 -4.01 5.87 -4.14
N ILE A 98 -3.36 5.42 -3.06
CA ILE A 98 -3.77 4.19 -2.37
C ILE A 98 -5.17 4.33 -1.77
N GLY A 99 -5.48 5.46 -1.13
CA GLY A 99 -6.79 5.73 -0.54
C GLY A 99 -7.93 5.59 -1.55
N PHE A 100 -7.77 6.17 -2.74
CA PHE A 100 -8.73 6.04 -3.83
C PHE A 100 -8.81 4.63 -4.39
N PHE A 101 -7.67 3.94 -4.54
CA PHE A 101 -7.65 2.55 -4.97
C PHE A 101 -8.42 1.65 -4.01
N VAL A 102 -8.13 1.77 -2.71
CA VAL A 102 -8.82 1.02 -1.65
C VAL A 102 -10.30 1.36 -1.63
N LEU A 103 -10.67 2.65 -1.76
CA LEU A 103 -12.07 3.06 -1.83
C LEU A 103 -12.79 2.42 -3.03
N GLY A 104 -12.19 2.51 -4.22
CA GLY A 104 -12.72 1.89 -5.44
C GLY A 104 -12.91 0.39 -5.27
N SER A 105 -11.97 -0.29 -4.63
CA SER A 105 -12.07 -1.74 -4.34
C SER A 105 -13.29 -2.08 -3.47
N SER A 106 -13.72 -1.18 -2.58
CA SER A 106 -14.88 -1.40 -1.70
C SER A 106 -16.21 -1.53 -2.45
N PHE A 107 -16.28 -1.07 -3.70
CA PHE A 107 -17.45 -1.20 -4.57
C PHE A 107 -17.38 -2.43 -5.49
N THR A 108 -16.33 -3.24 -5.38
CA THR A 108 -16.16 -4.47 -6.16
C THR A 108 -16.66 -5.70 -5.39
N LYS A 109 -16.70 -6.86 -6.06
CA LYS A 109 -17.10 -8.13 -5.43
C LYS A 109 -16.10 -8.66 -4.40
N SER A 110 -14.87 -8.15 -4.40
CA SER A 110 -13.79 -8.56 -3.51
C SER A 110 -13.08 -7.31 -2.98
N PRO A 111 -13.62 -6.65 -1.94
CA PRO A 111 -12.99 -5.49 -1.32
C PRO A 111 -11.53 -5.76 -0.94
N PHE A 112 -10.66 -4.76 -0.98
CA PHE A 112 -9.23 -4.95 -0.74
C PHE A 112 -8.92 -5.65 0.58
N VAL A 113 -9.65 -5.32 1.66
CA VAL A 113 -9.48 -5.98 2.96
C VAL A 113 -9.80 -7.47 2.90
N GLU A 114 -10.79 -7.89 2.11
CA GLU A 114 -11.09 -9.30 1.89
C GLU A 114 -9.87 -10.03 1.32
N THR A 115 -9.23 -9.46 0.31
CA THR A 115 -8.06 -10.08 -0.34
C THR A 115 -6.83 -10.15 0.57
N LEU A 116 -6.69 -9.21 1.51
CA LEU A 116 -5.59 -9.17 2.46
C LEU A 116 -5.80 -10.16 3.61
N PHE A 117 -7.03 -10.25 4.13
CA PHE A 117 -7.35 -11.03 5.33
C PHE A 117 -7.79 -12.45 5.04
N LEU A 118 -8.57 -12.69 3.98
CA LEU A 118 -8.95 -14.05 3.57
C LEU A 118 -7.81 -14.73 2.79
N ASN A 119 -6.62 -14.72 3.38
CA ASN A 119 -5.50 -15.51 2.91
C ASN A 119 -5.62 -16.93 3.48
N PRO A 120 -5.75 -17.97 2.65
CA PRO A 120 -5.80 -19.35 3.11
C PRO A 120 -4.60 -19.79 3.95
N GLN A 121 -3.48 -19.04 3.91
CA GLN A 121 -2.32 -19.30 4.76
C GLN A 121 -2.47 -18.78 6.19
N LEU A 122 -3.40 -17.85 6.42
CA LEU A 122 -3.62 -17.19 7.71
C LEU A 122 -4.92 -17.63 8.36
N ILE A 123 -5.98 -17.79 7.56
CA ILE A 123 -7.33 -18.10 8.02
C ILE A 123 -7.83 -19.38 7.34
N ASP A 124 -8.54 -20.23 8.08
CA ASP A 124 -9.33 -21.33 7.50
C ASP A 124 -10.57 -20.77 6.79
N VAL A 125 -10.39 -20.37 5.53
CA VAL A 125 -11.41 -19.72 4.71
C VAL A 125 -12.60 -20.65 4.45
N GLU A 126 -12.38 -21.96 4.36
CA GLU A 126 -13.45 -22.93 4.12
C GLU A 126 -14.33 -23.08 5.35
N LYS A 127 -13.73 -23.27 6.53
CA LYS A 127 -14.45 -23.30 7.81
C LYS A 127 -15.22 -22.00 8.05
N LEU A 128 -14.59 -20.85 7.81
CA LEU A 128 -15.24 -19.55 7.94
C LEU A 128 -16.49 -19.45 7.05
N LYS A 129 -16.37 -19.79 5.76
CA LYS A 129 -17.49 -19.73 4.81
C LYS A 129 -18.63 -20.68 5.17
N SER A 130 -18.32 -21.91 5.58
CA SER A 130 -19.34 -22.88 6.06
C SER A 130 -20.15 -22.30 7.22
N ARG A 131 -19.44 -21.76 8.22
CA ARG A 131 -20.05 -21.21 9.44
C ARG A 131 -20.88 -19.96 9.17
N LEU A 132 -20.45 -19.11 8.24
CA LEU A 132 -21.25 -17.96 7.82
C LEU A 132 -22.54 -18.40 7.13
N ALA A 133 -22.49 -19.45 6.29
CA ALA A 133 -23.64 -20.02 5.60
C ALA A 133 -24.63 -20.72 6.53
N GLU A 134 -24.14 -21.55 7.45
CA GLU A 134 -24.97 -22.16 8.50
C GLU A 134 -25.74 -21.11 9.32
N ARG A 135 -25.16 -19.93 9.48
CA ARG A 135 -25.71 -18.83 10.27
C ARG A 135 -26.45 -17.80 9.43
N ASN A 136 -26.49 -17.94 8.10
CA ASN A 136 -27.10 -16.99 7.16
C ASN A 136 -26.58 -15.54 7.33
N THR A 137 -25.26 -15.38 7.53
CA THR A 137 -24.61 -14.09 7.82
C THR A 137 -23.65 -13.60 6.73
N GLU A 138 -23.63 -14.26 5.55
CA GLU A 138 -22.69 -13.94 4.47
C GLU A 138 -22.84 -12.51 3.96
N SER A 139 -24.09 -12.03 3.83
CA SER A 139 -24.35 -10.65 3.41
C SER A 139 -23.81 -9.63 4.44
N GLN A 140 -24.00 -9.90 5.73
CA GLN A 140 -23.48 -9.05 6.81
C GLN A 140 -21.94 -9.09 6.86
N PHE A 141 -21.35 -10.25 6.56
CA PHE A 141 -19.90 -10.39 6.49
C PHE A 141 -19.31 -9.62 5.31
N HIS A 142 -19.96 -9.66 4.14
CA HIS A 142 -19.55 -8.85 3.00
C HIS A 142 -19.67 -7.34 3.30
N GLU A 143 -20.74 -6.91 3.96
CA GLU A 143 -20.92 -5.53 4.43
C GLU A 143 -19.84 -5.11 5.44
N LEU A 144 -19.45 -6.01 6.36
CA LEU A 144 -18.34 -5.79 7.30
C LEU A 144 -17.02 -5.57 6.56
N LEU A 145 -16.70 -6.39 5.56
CA LEU A 145 -15.49 -6.27 4.75
C LEU A 145 -15.47 -4.97 3.94
N LYS A 146 -16.61 -4.60 3.35
CA LYS A 146 -16.78 -3.33 2.64
C LYS A 146 -16.55 -2.13 3.55
N LYS A 147 -17.20 -2.08 4.71
CA LYS A 147 -17.01 -1.00 5.70
C LYS A 147 -15.56 -0.94 6.18
N SER A 148 -14.94 -2.09 6.46
CA SER A 148 -13.53 -2.15 6.86
C SER A 148 -12.62 -1.60 5.77
N THR A 149 -12.90 -1.90 4.50
CA THR A 149 -12.17 -1.35 3.35
C THR A 149 -12.32 0.17 3.24
N GLN A 150 -13.52 0.70 3.50
CA GLN A 150 -13.76 2.14 3.54
C GLN A 150 -13.01 2.82 4.70
N TRP A 151 -12.94 2.20 5.88
CA TRP A 151 -12.12 2.69 6.99
C TRP A 151 -10.63 2.73 6.66
N VAL A 152 -10.11 1.72 5.95
CA VAL A 152 -8.72 1.72 5.47
C VAL A 152 -8.50 2.85 4.46
N SER A 153 -9.45 3.07 3.54
CA SER A 153 -9.36 4.21 2.62
C SER A 153 -9.32 5.55 3.36
N LEU A 154 -10.17 5.70 4.38
CA LEU A 154 -10.22 6.92 5.19
C LEU A 154 -8.92 7.16 5.97
N SER A 155 -8.26 6.10 6.45
CA SER A 155 -6.95 6.24 7.12
C SER A 155 -5.87 6.72 6.15
N PHE A 156 -5.90 6.28 4.89
CA PHE A 156 -5.02 6.80 3.83
C PHE A 156 -5.31 8.27 3.50
N LEU A 157 -6.58 8.67 3.46
CA LEU A 157 -6.95 10.08 3.29
C LEU A 157 -6.44 10.94 4.44
N PHE A 158 -6.61 10.48 5.68
CA PHE A 158 -6.07 11.16 6.86
C PHE A 158 -4.54 11.26 6.80
N SER A 159 -3.87 10.17 6.42
CA SER A 159 -2.41 10.13 6.20
C SER A 159 -1.96 11.12 5.12
N ALA A 160 -2.69 11.23 4.00
CA ALA A 160 -2.41 12.21 2.96
C ALA A 160 -2.49 13.66 3.46
N VAL A 161 -3.53 13.98 4.23
CA VAL A 161 -3.70 15.32 4.82
C VAL A 161 -2.56 15.63 5.77
N LEU A 162 -2.17 14.70 6.64
CA LEU A 162 -1.02 14.88 7.52
C LEU A 162 0.28 15.04 6.75
N ASN A 163 0.52 14.25 5.70
CA ASN A 163 1.68 14.41 4.81
C ASN A 163 1.71 15.79 4.19
N PHE A 164 0.59 16.26 3.64
CA PHE A 164 0.51 17.58 3.03
C PHE A 164 0.83 18.70 4.02
N LEU A 165 0.18 18.69 5.19
CA LEU A 165 0.35 19.72 6.21
C LEU A 165 1.76 19.72 6.80
N LEU A 166 2.34 18.54 7.02
CA LEU A 166 3.69 18.41 7.55
C LEU A 166 4.72 18.87 6.52
N ALA A 167 4.58 18.44 5.27
CA ALA A 167 5.44 18.85 4.17
C ALA A 167 5.38 20.37 3.95
N GLN A 168 4.19 20.97 3.97
CA GLN A 168 4.04 22.43 3.85
C GLN A 168 4.79 23.21 4.94
N ARG A 169 4.94 22.64 6.13
CA ARG A 169 5.69 23.26 7.24
C ARG A 169 7.20 23.03 7.16
N ILE A 170 7.63 21.88 6.64
CA ILE A 170 9.06 21.49 6.63
C ILE A 170 9.77 22.02 5.38
N PHE A 171 9.14 21.97 4.21
CA PHE A 171 9.77 22.42 2.98
C PHE A 171 9.69 23.95 2.87
N THR A 172 10.80 24.61 3.21
CA THR A 172 10.96 26.04 3.01
C THR A 172 11.50 26.32 1.60
N PRO A 173 11.18 27.49 1.01
CA PRO A 173 11.78 27.89 -0.27
C PRO A 173 13.30 27.80 -0.22
N LEU A 174 13.89 27.25 -1.29
CA LEU A 174 15.34 27.19 -1.47
C LEU A 174 15.82 28.58 -1.92
N ASP A 175 16.93 29.04 -1.35
CA ASP A 175 17.51 30.33 -1.74
C ASP A 175 18.08 30.22 -3.17
N PRO A 176 17.54 30.98 -4.14
CA PRO A 176 17.99 30.93 -5.52
C PRO A 176 19.43 31.47 -5.71
N ALA A 177 19.99 32.18 -4.72
CA ALA A 177 21.37 32.67 -4.77
C ALA A 177 22.42 31.59 -4.43
N LEU A 178 22.00 30.46 -3.84
CA LEU A 178 22.89 29.34 -3.53
C LEU A 178 23.23 28.52 -4.78
N ASP A 179 24.42 27.92 -4.81
CA ASP A 179 24.77 26.96 -5.87
C ASP A 179 23.90 25.68 -5.80
N GLN A 180 23.90 24.90 -6.88
CA GLN A 180 23.08 23.68 -6.96
C GLN A 180 23.44 22.64 -5.89
N THR A 181 24.68 22.61 -5.42
CA THR A 181 25.15 21.66 -4.41
C THR A 181 24.62 22.05 -3.03
N ALA A 182 24.65 23.34 -2.69
CA ALA A 182 24.11 23.91 -1.47
C ALA A 182 22.58 23.79 -1.41
N GLN A 183 21.87 24.09 -2.52
CA GLN A 183 20.42 23.87 -2.62
C GLN A 183 20.06 22.39 -2.42
N SER A 184 20.86 21.48 -2.99
CA SER A 184 20.66 20.04 -2.82
C SER A 184 20.91 19.58 -1.38
N LEU A 185 21.89 20.16 -0.68
CA LEU A 185 22.17 19.86 0.72
C LEU A 185 21.00 20.29 1.62
N GLN A 186 20.51 21.52 1.45
CA GLN A 186 19.37 22.04 2.19
C GLN A 186 18.10 21.19 1.95
N LEU A 187 17.86 20.78 0.69
CA LEU A 187 16.73 19.90 0.38
C LEU A 187 16.87 18.51 1.03
N ASN A 188 18.09 17.96 1.08
CA ASN A 188 18.33 16.69 1.78
C ASN A 188 18.04 16.80 3.29
N ASP A 189 18.40 17.91 3.92
CA ASP A 189 18.14 18.15 5.35
C ASP A 189 16.64 18.30 5.63
N GLN A 190 15.91 19.00 4.76
CA GLN A 190 14.45 19.09 4.82
C GLN A 190 13.80 17.71 4.63
N LEU A 191 14.27 16.90 3.68
CA LEU A 191 13.78 15.53 3.45
C LEU A 191 14.07 14.61 4.64
N ALA A 192 15.24 14.73 5.27
CA ALA A 192 15.59 13.98 6.47
C ALA A 192 14.66 14.36 7.64
N THR A 193 14.42 15.66 7.82
CA THR A 193 13.47 16.18 8.81
C THR A 193 12.05 15.67 8.54
N MET A 194 11.60 15.73 7.29
CA MET A 194 10.31 15.19 6.86
C MET A 194 10.20 13.70 7.19
N THR A 195 11.23 12.91 6.88
CA THR A 195 11.22 11.46 7.14
C THR A 195 11.07 11.17 8.64
N SER A 196 11.86 11.84 9.48
CA SER A 196 11.80 11.66 10.94
C SER A 196 10.44 12.04 11.52
N TRP A 197 9.92 13.21 11.16
CA TRP A 197 8.61 13.65 11.64
C TRP A 197 7.47 12.81 11.08
N SER A 198 7.57 12.33 9.84
CA SER A 198 6.59 11.43 9.25
C SER A 198 6.47 10.11 9.99
N MET A 199 7.58 9.56 10.50
CA MET A 199 7.51 8.37 11.34
C MET A 199 6.66 8.60 12.59
N ALA A 200 6.84 9.73 13.27
CA ALA A 200 6.09 10.02 14.49
C ALA A 200 4.64 10.47 14.23
N VAL A 201 4.45 11.43 13.32
CA VAL A 201 3.15 12.12 13.13
C VAL A 201 2.24 11.36 12.18
N ILE A 202 2.79 10.60 11.23
CA ILE A 202 1.98 9.89 10.22
C ILE A 202 1.97 8.39 10.48
N ALA A 203 3.12 7.76 10.64
CA ALA A 203 3.18 6.30 10.74
C ALA A 203 2.52 5.80 12.04
N VAL A 204 2.79 6.43 13.19
CA VAL A 204 2.17 6.02 14.47
C VAL A 204 0.64 6.10 14.41
N PRO A 205 -0.03 7.22 14.04
CA PRO A 205 -1.48 7.23 13.91
C PRO A 205 -2.00 6.23 12.87
N SER A 206 -1.29 6.04 11.76
CA SER A 206 -1.69 5.08 10.72
C SER A 206 -1.69 3.64 11.25
N ILE A 207 -0.69 3.27 12.05
CA ILE A 207 -0.63 1.96 12.71
C ILE A 207 -1.81 1.82 13.69
N VAL A 208 -2.11 2.85 14.48
CA VAL A 208 -3.25 2.84 15.41
C VAL A 208 -4.56 2.62 14.63
N PHE A 209 -4.80 3.36 13.55
CA PHE A 209 -5.96 3.13 12.67
C PHE A 209 -6.03 1.70 12.17
N LEU A 210 -4.92 1.16 11.66
CA LEU A 210 -4.88 -0.21 11.13
C LEU A 210 -5.19 -1.24 12.22
N VAL A 211 -4.64 -1.09 13.43
CA VAL A 211 -4.93 -1.96 14.57
C VAL A 211 -6.40 -1.86 14.99
N CYS A 212 -6.96 -0.65 15.06
CA CYS A 212 -8.38 -0.47 15.36
C CYS A 212 -9.29 -1.15 14.33
N ILE A 213 -8.97 -1.01 13.04
CA ILE A 213 -9.72 -1.64 11.95
C ILE A 213 -9.57 -3.17 12.02
N PHE A 214 -8.37 -3.68 12.28
CA PHE A 214 -8.11 -5.10 12.48
C PHE A 214 -8.99 -5.66 13.62
N ILE A 215 -9.00 -5.01 14.78
CA ILE A 215 -9.79 -5.44 15.94
C ILE A 215 -11.29 -5.38 15.61
N TYR A 216 -11.76 -4.31 14.98
CA TYR A 216 -13.15 -4.17 14.55
C TYR A 216 -13.56 -5.31 13.62
N MET A 217 -12.74 -5.61 12.61
CA MET A 217 -13.02 -6.65 11.63
C MET A 217 -12.93 -8.05 12.25
N SER A 218 -11.92 -8.33 13.08
CA SER A 218 -11.76 -9.62 13.79
C SER A 218 -12.97 -9.90 14.67
N LYS A 219 -13.37 -8.94 15.51
CA LYS A 219 -14.55 -9.08 16.38
C LYS A 219 -15.84 -9.23 15.58
N GLY A 220 -15.99 -8.49 14.48
CA GLY A 220 -17.13 -8.62 13.57
C GLY A 220 -17.19 -10.01 12.94
N MET A 221 -16.05 -10.52 12.47
CA MET A 221 -15.93 -11.86 11.88
C MET A 221 -16.30 -12.95 12.88
N GLN A 222 -15.76 -12.92 14.11
CA GLN A 222 -16.10 -13.84 15.19
C GLN A 222 -17.59 -13.80 15.52
N LYS A 223 -18.19 -12.61 15.62
CA LYS A 223 -19.63 -12.45 15.92
C LYS A 223 -20.51 -13.08 14.84
N LEU A 224 -20.15 -12.90 13.57
CA LEU A 224 -20.92 -13.39 12.43
C LEU A 224 -20.74 -14.90 12.24
N SER A 225 -19.51 -15.40 12.27
CA SER A 225 -19.22 -16.83 12.08
C SER A 225 -19.46 -17.68 13.34
N GLY A 226 -19.46 -17.07 14.53
CA GLY A 226 -19.53 -17.80 15.79
C GLY A 226 -18.29 -18.67 16.06
N LEU A 227 -17.15 -18.33 15.45
CA LEU A 227 -15.86 -18.98 15.68
C LEU A 227 -15.03 -18.14 16.66
N SER A 228 -14.21 -18.81 17.48
CA SER A 228 -13.18 -18.12 18.27
C SER A 228 -11.99 -17.71 17.40
N GLU A 229 -11.08 -16.89 17.94
CA GLU A 229 -9.85 -16.49 17.23
C GLU A 229 -8.99 -17.70 16.83
N ASP A 230 -8.77 -18.64 17.75
CA ASP A 230 -7.95 -19.84 17.51
C ASP A 230 -8.56 -20.77 16.46
N GLU A 231 -9.88 -20.76 16.33
CA GLU A 231 -10.61 -21.55 15.34
C GLU A 231 -10.61 -20.93 13.95
N LEU A 232 -10.38 -19.63 13.85
CA LEU A 232 -10.28 -18.89 12.58
C LEU A 232 -8.88 -19.02 11.99
N LEU A 233 -7.85 -19.07 12.83
CA LEU A 233 -6.48 -19.20 12.38
C LEU A 233 -6.21 -20.58 11.80
N MET A 234 -5.44 -20.63 10.71
CA MET A 234 -5.03 -21.90 10.14
C MET A 234 -4.11 -22.62 11.12
N GLN A 235 -4.59 -23.72 11.72
CA GLN A 235 -3.74 -24.57 12.55
C GLN A 235 -2.72 -25.26 11.64
N LYS A 236 -1.42 -25.05 11.91
CA LYS A 236 -0.37 -25.84 11.26
C LYS A 236 -0.69 -27.33 11.51
N PRO A 237 -0.61 -28.21 10.50
CA PRO A 237 -0.81 -29.63 10.73
C PRO A 237 0.15 -30.06 11.84
N SER A 238 -0.40 -30.55 12.95
CA SER A 238 0.37 -31.18 14.01
C SER A 238 1.21 -32.26 13.36
N LYS A 239 2.54 -32.13 13.49
CA LYS A 239 3.50 -33.15 13.08
C LYS A 239 2.96 -34.52 13.55
N PRO A 240 2.82 -35.54 12.69
CA PRO A 240 2.46 -36.86 13.19
C PRO A 240 3.47 -37.25 14.26
N ALA A 241 2.97 -37.66 15.43
CA ALA A 241 3.80 -38.11 16.53
C ALA A 241 4.72 -39.25 16.02
N PRO A 242 5.99 -39.29 16.46
CA PRO A 242 6.97 -40.27 15.99
C PRO A 242 6.57 -41.71 16.31
#